data_AF-A0A7Y3CTS9-F1
#
_entry.id   AF-A0A7Y3CTS9-F1
#
_cell.length_a   1.000
_cell.length_b   1.000
_cell.length_c   1.000
_cell.angle_alpha   90.00
_cell.angle_beta   90.00
_cell.angle_gamma   90.00
#
_symmetry.space_group_name_H-M   'P 1'
#
loop_
_entity.id
_entity.type
_entity.pdbx_description
1 polymer ?
#
loop_
_entity_poly.entity_id
_entity_poly.type
_entity_poly.pdbx_seq_one_letter_code
_entity_poly.pdbx_strand_id
1 'polypeptide(L)'
;MKKILLPTLALLLALAPTAASADDLIREPYLQLGNAPLFGYPGAETDQIRVMWQSSNRDVNQFDAYYRESGDLLWTAIPDIQSEDVASGRFNFSVTIDQLSYDNTYEYRIDAPGQTFQSSFRTRLDPADTSPFTFAAYGDSLHPDHADDFDDVVAQINRSDADFAVLLGDNAYDHGTHRDFDVRFD
;
A
#
# COMPACT_ATOMS: atom_id res chain seq x y z
N MET A 1 -56.60 28.64 31.28
CA MET A 1 -55.24 28.41 31.84
C MET A 1 -54.50 27.46 30.90
N LYS A 2 -53.53 27.97 30.13
CA LYS A 2 -52.72 27.18 29.17
C LYS A 2 -51.56 26.51 29.94
N LYS A 3 -51.53 25.18 29.98
CA LYS A 3 -50.35 24.41 30.43
C LYS A 3 -49.33 24.40 29.31
N ILE A 4 -48.20 25.05 29.54
CA ILE A 4 -47.00 24.97 28.70
C ILE A 4 -46.26 23.70 29.14
N LEU A 5 -46.17 22.70 28.25
CA LEU A 5 -45.23 21.60 28.41
C LEU A 5 -43.87 22.05 27.88
N LEU A 6 -42.86 22.08 28.75
CA LEU A 6 -41.46 22.18 28.34
C LEU A 6 -40.97 20.79 27.92
N PRO A 7 -40.23 20.66 26.80
CA PRO A 7 -39.60 19.40 26.45
C PRO A 7 -38.38 19.15 27.34
N THR A 8 -38.29 17.94 27.86
CA THR A 8 -37.14 17.41 28.60
C THR A 8 -35.95 17.31 27.66
N LEU A 9 -34.90 18.09 27.93
CA LEU A 9 -33.63 18.02 27.22
C LEU A 9 -32.89 16.75 27.68
N ALA A 10 -32.91 15.70 26.86
CA ALA A 10 -32.08 14.52 27.07
C ALA A 10 -30.63 14.86 26.67
N LEU A 11 -29.75 15.00 27.65
CA LEU A 11 -28.32 15.12 27.43
C LEU A 11 -27.78 13.73 27.05
N LEU A 12 -27.64 13.48 25.76
CA LEU A 12 -26.93 12.31 25.26
C LEU A 12 -25.43 12.58 25.44
N LEU A 13 -24.83 11.99 26.48
CA LEU A 13 -23.38 11.91 26.60
C LEU A 13 -22.89 10.98 25.49
N ALA A 14 -22.53 11.55 24.33
CA ALA A 14 -21.73 10.81 23.36
C ALA A 14 -20.36 10.59 24.01
N LEU A 15 -20.07 9.34 24.37
CA LEU A 15 -18.69 8.91 24.59
C LEU A 15 -17.95 9.28 23.31
N ALA A 16 -17.05 10.26 23.38
CA ALA A 16 -16.09 10.47 22.31
C ALA A 16 -15.38 9.12 22.14
N PRO A 17 -15.29 8.58 20.90
CA PRO A 17 -14.46 7.42 20.67
C PRO A 17 -13.08 7.76 21.22
N THR A 18 -12.57 6.94 22.13
CA THR A 18 -11.15 6.94 22.49
C THR A 18 -10.40 6.92 21.17
N ALA A 19 -9.68 8.01 20.87
CA ALA A 19 -8.80 8.04 19.72
C ALA A 19 -7.94 6.79 19.81
N ALA A 20 -8.11 5.88 18.84
CA ALA A 20 -7.15 4.82 18.63
C ALA A 20 -5.78 5.53 18.55
N SER A 21 -4.82 5.07 19.35
CA SER A 21 -3.47 5.59 19.26
C SER A 21 -3.02 5.45 17.81
N ALA A 22 -2.44 6.50 17.25
CA ALA A 22 -1.87 6.52 15.90
C ALA A 22 -0.65 5.57 15.72
N ASP A 23 -0.52 4.56 16.60
CA ASP A 23 0.55 3.56 16.67
C ASP A 23 0.23 2.26 15.91
N ASP A 24 -0.94 2.15 15.29
CA ASP A 24 -1.36 0.91 14.66
C ASP A 24 -0.74 0.74 13.27
N LEU A 25 -0.62 1.79 12.44
CA LEU A 25 0.09 1.66 11.17
C LEU A 25 1.58 1.96 11.34
N ILE A 26 2.40 0.93 11.13
CA ILE A 26 3.83 1.04 11.36
C ILE A 26 4.49 1.74 10.16
N ARG A 27 4.01 1.52 8.92
CA ARG A 27 4.71 1.91 7.69
C ARG A 27 3.80 2.37 6.56
N GLU A 28 4.31 3.30 5.75
CA GLU A 28 3.67 3.78 4.53
C GLU A 28 3.43 2.62 3.56
N PRO A 29 2.27 2.57 2.89
CA PRO A 29 2.04 1.56 1.88
C PRO A 29 3.03 1.72 0.73
N TYR A 30 3.62 0.61 0.28
CA TYR A 30 4.46 0.57 -0.91
C TYR A 30 3.80 -0.28 -2.00
N LEU A 31 4.22 -0.03 -3.23
CA LEU A 31 3.64 -0.62 -4.43
C LEU A 31 4.50 -1.76 -4.91
N GLN A 32 3.87 -2.90 -5.17
CA GLN A 32 4.46 -3.99 -5.93
C GLN A 32 3.63 -4.20 -7.19
N LEU A 33 4.28 -4.16 -8.36
CA LEU A 33 3.64 -4.59 -9.60
C LEU A 33 3.18 -6.04 -9.42
N GLY A 34 1.88 -6.29 -9.60
CA GLY A 34 1.30 -7.60 -9.34
C GLY A 34 1.87 -8.67 -10.27
N ASN A 35 1.55 -9.94 -10.00
CA ASN A 35 1.82 -11.05 -10.92
C ASN A 35 0.88 -10.98 -12.14
N ALA A 36 0.99 -9.91 -12.91
CA ALA A 36 0.10 -9.66 -14.02
C ALA A 36 0.25 -10.78 -15.05
N PRO A 37 -0.86 -11.21 -15.68
CA PRO A 37 -0.82 -12.31 -16.63
C PRO A 37 0.18 -12.06 -17.75
N LEU A 38 0.87 -13.13 -18.17
CA LEU A 38 1.80 -13.07 -19.28
C LEU A 38 1.05 -12.69 -20.56
N PHE A 39 1.71 -11.93 -21.44
CA PHE A 39 1.14 -11.56 -22.72
C PHE A 39 0.65 -12.79 -23.50
N GLY A 40 -0.56 -12.69 -24.06
CA GLY A 40 -1.22 -13.77 -24.79
C GLY A 40 -1.98 -14.78 -23.92
N TYR A 41 -2.04 -14.56 -22.60
CA TYR A 41 -2.86 -15.35 -21.66
C TYR A 41 -4.09 -14.56 -21.18
N PRO A 42 -5.19 -15.24 -20.80
CA PRO A 42 -6.36 -14.56 -20.24
C PRO A 42 -6.01 -13.68 -19.04
N GLY A 43 -6.56 -12.46 -19.01
CA GLY A 43 -6.31 -11.46 -17.98
C GLY A 43 -5.14 -10.52 -18.30
N ALA A 44 -4.45 -10.71 -19.42
CA ALA A 44 -3.38 -9.80 -19.87
C ALA A 44 -3.92 -8.53 -20.55
N GLU A 45 -5.25 -8.40 -20.70
CA GLU A 45 -5.90 -7.26 -21.34
C GLU A 45 -5.89 -5.98 -20.49
N THR A 46 -5.59 -6.11 -19.20
CA THR A 46 -5.54 -5.01 -18.22
C THR A 46 -4.34 -5.17 -17.31
N ASP A 47 -3.90 -4.07 -16.69
CA ASP A 47 -2.89 -4.11 -15.66
C ASP A 47 -3.47 -4.42 -14.26
N GLN A 48 -2.59 -4.76 -13.33
CA GLN A 48 -2.88 -4.90 -11.92
C GLN A 48 -1.69 -4.49 -11.06
N ILE A 49 -1.97 -4.00 -9.86
CA ILE A 49 -0.97 -3.72 -8.84
C ILE A 49 -1.37 -4.34 -7.51
N ARG A 50 -0.39 -4.51 -6.63
CA ARG A 50 -0.61 -4.81 -5.22
C ARG A 50 -0.08 -3.66 -4.37
N VAL A 51 -0.95 -3.11 -3.53
CA VAL A 51 -0.56 -2.15 -2.49
C VAL A 51 -0.36 -2.93 -1.21
N MET A 52 0.76 -2.73 -0.53
CA MET A 52 1.12 -3.47 0.68
C MET A 52 1.49 -2.52 1.81
N TRP A 53 1.09 -2.83 3.04
CA TRP A 53 1.45 -2.04 4.24
C TRP A 53 1.61 -2.93 5.47
N GLN A 54 2.08 -2.35 6.58
CA GLN A 54 2.28 -3.06 7.84
C GLN A 54 1.58 -2.39 9.02
N SER A 55 1.02 -3.21 9.90
CA SER A 55 0.42 -2.76 11.17
C SER A 55 0.75 -3.71 12.32
N SER A 56 0.76 -3.18 13.54
CA SER A 56 0.84 -3.95 14.79
C SER A 56 -0.50 -4.58 15.20
N ASN A 57 -1.60 -4.16 14.56
CA ASN A 57 -2.96 -4.61 14.82
C ASN A 57 -3.48 -5.42 13.62
N ARG A 58 -3.94 -6.65 13.89
CA ARG A 58 -4.40 -7.59 12.85
C ARG A 58 -5.79 -7.26 12.28
N ASP A 59 -6.56 -6.38 12.93
CA ASP A 59 -7.95 -6.15 12.53
C ASP A 59 -8.02 -5.47 11.15
N VAL A 60 -8.34 -6.25 10.12
CA VAL A 60 -8.52 -5.71 8.75
C VAL A 60 -9.62 -4.66 8.67
N ASN A 61 -10.61 -4.69 9.58
CA ASN A 61 -11.76 -3.76 9.55
C ASN A 61 -11.39 -2.35 10.03
N GLN A 62 -10.16 -2.16 10.52
CA GLN A 62 -9.66 -0.82 10.85
C GLN A 62 -9.22 -0.04 9.61
N PHE A 63 -9.10 -0.72 8.46
CA PHE A 63 -8.63 -0.12 7.22
C PHE A 63 -9.74 -0.02 6.19
N ASP A 64 -9.81 1.12 5.50
CA ASP A 64 -10.53 1.25 4.26
C ASP A 64 -9.54 1.55 3.13
N ALA A 65 -9.65 0.83 2.02
CA ALA A 65 -8.78 1.00 0.87
C ALA A 65 -9.57 1.50 -0.35
N TYR A 66 -8.98 2.44 -1.08
CA TYR A 66 -9.59 3.06 -2.24
C TYR A 66 -8.58 3.29 -3.36
N TYR A 67 -9.08 3.39 -4.59
CA TYR A 67 -8.31 3.88 -5.72
C TYR A 67 -9.17 4.71 -6.68
N ARG A 68 -8.52 5.47 -7.56
CA ARG A 68 -9.16 6.18 -8.67
C ARG A 68 -8.15 6.46 -9.78
N GLU A 69 -8.62 6.66 -11.00
CA GLU A 69 -7.78 7.23 -12.06
C GLU A 69 -7.48 8.70 -11.72
N SER A 70 -6.28 9.18 -12.01
CA SER A 70 -5.91 10.56 -11.69
C SER A 70 -6.76 11.54 -12.49
N GLY A 71 -7.36 12.50 -11.79
CA GLY A 71 -8.35 13.43 -12.35
C GLY A 71 -9.80 13.05 -12.07
N ASP A 72 -10.08 11.81 -11.69
CA ASP A 72 -11.43 11.41 -11.28
C ASP A 72 -11.82 12.00 -9.92
N LEU A 73 -13.10 12.31 -9.77
CA LEU A 73 -13.64 12.87 -8.52
C LEU A 73 -14.08 11.80 -7.51
N LEU A 74 -14.34 10.58 -7.99
CA LEU A 74 -14.90 9.51 -7.17
C LEU A 74 -13.82 8.47 -6.87
N TRP A 75 -13.80 8.03 -5.62
CA TRP A 75 -12.98 6.91 -5.17
C TRP A 75 -13.76 5.60 -5.33
N THR A 76 -13.08 4.58 -5.85
CA THR A 76 -13.58 3.20 -5.89
C THR A 76 -13.05 2.46 -4.67
N ALA A 77 -13.95 1.86 -3.89
CA ALA A 77 -13.58 1.08 -2.71
C ALA A 77 -13.01 -0.29 -3.11
N ILE A 78 -12.01 -0.76 -2.38
CA ILE A 78 -11.37 -2.07 -2.55
C ILE A 78 -11.74 -2.93 -1.34
N PRO A 79 -12.74 -3.82 -1.45
CA PRO A 79 -13.30 -4.50 -0.29
C PRO A 79 -12.40 -5.61 0.26
N ASP A 80 -11.54 -6.19 -0.58
CA ASP A 80 -10.81 -7.42 -0.26
C ASP A 80 -9.41 -7.13 0.28
N ILE A 81 -9.35 -6.59 1.50
CA ILE A 81 -8.09 -6.43 2.24
C ILE A 81 -7.62 -7.79 2.76
N GLN A 82 -6.44 -8.22 2.31
CA GLN A 82 -5.78 -9.43 2.78
C GLN A 82 -4.84 -9.09 3.93
N SER A 83 -4.66 -10.03 4.86
CA SER A 83 -3.65 -9.95 5.90
C SER A 83 -2.84 -11.24 5.98
N GLU A 84 -1.55 -11.10 6.23
CA GLU A 84 -0.61 -12.20 6.43
C GLU A 84 0.17 -11.96 7.72
N ASP A 85 0.31 -13.03 8.52
CA ASP A 85 1.12 -12.97 9.74
C ASP A 85 2.59 -12.90 9.35
N VAL A 86 3.26 -11.89 9.90
CA VAL A 86 4.72 -11.87 9.95
C VAL A 86 5.16 -12.10 11.39
N ALA A 87 6.38 -12.59 11.61
CA ALA A 87 6.85 -12.74 12.99
C ALA A 87 6.97 -11.38 13.68
N SER A 88 7.19 -11.42 15.00
CA SER A 88 7.39 -10.23 15.84
C SER A 88 6.12 -9.40 16.10
N GLY A 89 4.91 -9.94 15.87
CA GLY A 89 3.66 -9.26 16.20
C GLY A 89 3.29 -8.12 15.25
N ARG A 90 3.88 -8.12 14.06
CA ARG A 90 3.49 -7.27 12.93
C ARG A 90 2.60 -8.09 11.99
N PHE A 91 1.82 -7.41 11.17
CA PHE A 91 0.95 -8.00 10.16
C PHE A 91 1.14 -7.27 8.84
N ASN A 92 1.40 -8.01 7.77
CA ASN A 92 1.40 -7.47 6.43
C ASN A 92 -0.05 -7.43 5.94
N PHE A 93 -0.43 -6.34 5.32
CA PHE A 93 -1.71 -6.20 4.65
C PHE A 93 -1.47 -5.95 3.18
N SER A 94 -2.43 -6.36 2.35
CA SER A 94 -2.41 -6.00 0.96
C SER A 94 -3.79 -5.89 0.36
N VAL A 95 -3.88 -5.07 -0.69
CA VAL A 95 -5.00 -5.08 -1.63
C VAL A 95 -4.47 -5.28 -3.03
N THR A 96 -5.25 -5.95 -3.86
CA THR A 96 -5.01 -6.01 -5.30
C THR A 96 -5.97 -5.05 -5.98
N ILE A 97 -5.43 -4.19 -6.85
CA ILE A 97 -6.21 -3.34 -7.74
C ILE A 97 -5.99 -3.89 -9.14
N ASP A 98 -7.05 -4.43 -9.74
CA ASP A 98 -7.02 -5.06 -11.06
C ASP A 98 -7.88 -4.28 -12.06
N GLN A 99 -7.98 -4.80 -13.28
CA GLN A 99 -8.74 -4.20 -14.38
C GLN A 99 -8.31 -2.75 -14.67
N LEU A 100 -7.03 -2.44 -14.45
CA LEU A 100 -6.48 -1.11 -14.68
C LEU A 100 -6.14 -0.94 -16.16
N SER A 101 -6.38 0.24 -16.70
CA SER A 101 -5.87 0.59 -18.02
C SER A 101 -4.34 0.65 -17.98
N TYR A 102 -3.70 0.13 -19.02
CA TYR A 102 -2.26 0.30 -19.21
C TYR A 102 -1.92 1.79 -19.43
N ASP A 103 -0.68 2.13 -19.09
CA ASP A 103 -0.08 3.45 -19.25
C ASP A 103 -0.87 4.64 -18.67
N ASN A 104 -1.59 4.41 -17.57
CA ASN A 104 -2.43 5.41 -16.91
C ASN A 104 -1.93 5.69 -15.49
N THR A 105 -2.17 6.93 -15.04
CA THR A 105 -1.86 7.33 -13.66
C THR A 105 -3.08 7.14 -12.79
N TYR A 106 -2.90 6.43 -11.68
CA TYR A 106 -3.91 6.20 -10.67
C TYR A 106 -3.43 6.75 -9.33
N GLU A 107 -4.38 6.97 -8.43
CA GLU A 107 -4.14 7.29 -7.03
C GLU A 107 -4.74 6.17 -6.18
N TYR A 108 -4.06 5.81 -5.11
CA TYR A 108 -4.62 4.93 -4.08
C TYR A 108 -4.64 5.67 -2.74
N ARG A 109 -5.56 5.25 -1.86
CA ARG A 109 -5.67 5.77 -0.51
C ARG A 109 -5.97 4.63 0.47
N ILE A 110 -5.26 4.61 1.58
CA ILE A 110 -5.54 3.74 2.73
C ILE A 110 -5.91 4.63 3.91
N ASP A 111 -7.15 4.51 4.37
CA ASP A 111 -7.63 5.17 5.58
C ASP A 111 -7.48 4.18 6.75
N ALA A 112 -6.86 4.66 7.82
CA ALA A 112 -6.63 3.94 9.08
C ALA A 112 -7.10 4.80 10.26
N PRO A 113 -7.22 4.27 11.49
CA PRO A 113 -7.66 5.06 12.63
C PRO A 113 -6.72 6.24 12.91
N GLY A 114 -7.19 7.45 12.61
CA GLY A 114 -6.41 8.68 12.83
C GLY A 114 -5.38 9.02 11.76
N GLN A 115 -5.30 8.24 10.66
CA GLN A 115 -4.30 8.45 9.62
C GLN A 115 -4.85 8.12 8.22
N THR A 116 -4.39 8.86 7.22
CA THR A 116 -4.69 8.58 5.82
C THR A 116 -3.39 8.60 5.03
N PHE A 117 -3.17 7.56 4.24
CA PHE A 117 -2.05 7.45 3.31
C PHE A 117 -2.58 7.55 1.91
N GLN A 118 -1.93 8.36 1.09
CA GLN A 118 -2.30 8.53 -0.30
C GLN A 118 -1.04 8.68 -1.14
N SER A 119 -0.99 7.99 -2.27
CA SER A 119 0.06 8.16 -3.25
C SER A 119 -0.48 7.87 -4.65
N SER A 120 0.34 8.16 -5.66
CA SER A 120 0.05 7.91 -7.07
C SER A 120 0.98 6.87 -7.66
N PHE A 121 0.51 6.17 -8.67
CA PHE A 121 1.30 5.23 -9.45
C PHE A 121 0.92 5.29 -10.92
N ARG A 122 1.83 4.88 -11.78
CA ARG A 122 1.56 4.67 -13.20
C ARG A 122 1.52 3.17 -13.46
N THR A 123 0.52 2.72 -14.20
CA THR A 123 0.48 1.34 -14.69
C THR A 123 1.54 1.10 -15.75
N ARG A 124 1.86 -0.17 -15.98
CA ARG A 124 2.84 -0.59 -16.98
C ARG A 124 2.37 -0.19 -18.38
N LEU A 125 3.32 -0.14 -19.32
CA LEU A 125 2.97 -0.09 -20.74
C LEU A 125 2.19 -1.34 -21.14
N ASP A 126 1.32 -1.20 -22.14
CA ASP A 126 0.67 -2.34 -22.78
C ASP A 126 1.76 -3.29 -23.32
N PRO A 127 1.63 -4.62 -23.18
CA PRO A 127 2.68 -5.53 -23.65
C PRO A 127 2.96 -5.48 -25.17
N ALA A 128 2.02 -4.94 -25.97
CA ALA A 128 2.21 -4.67 -27.39
C ALA A 128 2.81 -3.29 -27.67
N ASP A 129 2.96 -2.44 -26.66
CA ASP A 129 3.63 -1.14 -26.78
C ASP A 129 5.13 -1.33 -27.02
N THR A 130 5.69 -0.47 -27.87
CA THR A 130 7.10 -0.47 -28.26
C THR A 130 7.81 0.83 -27.87
N SER A 131 7.14 1.68 -27.10
CA SER A 131 7.68 2.89 -26.52
C SER A 131 8.87 2.55 -25.62
N PRO A 132 9.91 3.41 -25.59
CA PRO A 132 11.02 3.21 -24.68
C PRO A 132 10.55 3.33 -23.23
N PHE A 133 11.13 2.51 -22.36
CA PHE A 133 10.96 2.58 -20.92
C PHE A 133 12.33 2.42 -20.23
N THR A 134 12.38 2.82 -18.98
CA THR A 134 13.58 2.72 -18.14
C THR A 134 13.25 1.88 -16.90
N PHE A 135 14.23 1.11 -16.43
CA PHE A 135 14.09 0.36 -15.20
C PHE A 135 15.39 0.36 -14.43
N ALA A 136 15.29 0.34 -13.10
CA ALA A 136 16.41 0.05 -12.23
C ALA A 136 16.46 -1.45 -11.95
N ALA A 137 17.65 -2.05 -11.96
CA ALA A 137 17.84 -3.42 -11.51
C ALA A 137 18.84 -3.42 -10.37
N TYR A 138 18.47 -4.07 -9.27
CA TYR A 138 19.30 -4.13 -8.07
C TYR A 138 19.13 -5.48 -7.39
N GLY A 139 20.16 -5.94 -6.72
CA GLY A 139 20.20 -7.20 -5.98
C GLY A 139 21.20 -7.02 -4.84
N ASP A 140 21.40 -8.08 -4.08
CA ASP A 140 22.38 -8.10 -2.99
C ASP A 140 22.24 -6.94 -2.00
N SER A 141 21.00 -6.52 -1.77
CA SER A 141 20.73 -5.16 -1.34
C SER A 141 20.56 -5.00 0.17
N LEU A 142 20.55 -6.08 0.95
CA LEU A 142 20.20 -5.97 2.37
C LEU A 142 20.94 -6.92 3.29
N HIS A 143 21.95 -6.39 3.98
CA HIS A 143 22.57 -7.04 5.13
C HIS A 143 22.19 -6.27 6.41
N PRO A 144 21.73 -6.92 7.49
CA PRO A 144 21.25 -6.23 8.69
C PRO A 144 22.31 -5.33 9.37
N ASP A 145 23.60 -5.63 9.18
CA ASP A 145 24.71 -4.79 9.65
C ASP A 145 25.04 -3.60 8.70
N HIS A 146 24.39 -3.52 7.54
CA HIS A 146 24.63 -2.54 6.48
C HIS A 146 23.32 -1.94 5.93
N ALA A 147 22.36 -1.66 6.82
CA ALA A 147 21.09 -1.02 6.43
C ALA A 147 21.31 0.33 5.70
N ASP A 148 22.32 1.11 6.10
CA ASP A 148 22.65 2.38 5.46
C ASP A 148 23.02 2.21 3.97
N ASP A 149 23.67 1.09 3.60
CA ASP A 149 24.03 0.82 2.20
C ASP A 149 22.77 0.50 1.36
N PHE A 150 21.76 -0.15 1.95
CA PHE A 150 20.46 -0.39 1.32
C PHE A 150 19.74 0.93 1.06
N ASP A 151 19.69 1.81 2.06
CA ASP A 151 19.06 3.12 1.96
C ASP A 151 19.69 3.96 0.85
N ASP A 152 21.01 3.90 0.69
CA ASP A 152 21.73 4.57 -0.39
C ASP A 152 21.35 4.02 -1.78
N VAL A 153 21.20 2.69 -1.92
CA VAL A 153 20.73 2.06 -3.16
C VAL A 153 19.30 2.50 -3.47
N VAL A 154 18.38 2.42 -2.51
CA VAL A 154 16.99 2.85 -2.66
C VAL A 154 16.92 4.34 -3.00
N ALA A 155 17.73 5.17 -2.35
CA ALA A 155 17.80 6.59 -2.64
C ALA A 155 18.32 6.89 -4.05
N GLN A 156 19.25 6.09 -4.59
CA GLN A 156 19.68 6.22 -5.98
C GLN A 156 18.59 5.80 -6.96
N ILE A 157 17.86 4.72 -6.68
CA ILE A 157 16.71 4.28 -7.48
C ILE A 157 15.64 5.38 -7.49
N ASN A 158 15.31 5.96 -6.33
CA ASN A 158 14.33 7.04 -6.21
C ASN A 158 14.76 8.35 -6.89
N ARG A 159 16.07 8.53 -7.14
CA ARG A 159 16.61 9.66 -7.93
C ARG A 159 16.77 9.32 -9.41
N SER A 160 16.63 8.05 -9.79
CA SER A 160 16.62 7.65 -11.19
C SER A 160 15.28 8.03 -11.83
N ASP A 161 15.26 8.15 -13.15
CA ASP A 161 14.05 8.32 -13.95
C ASP A 161 13.36 6.98 -14.27
N ALA A 162 13.72 5.90 -13.57
CA ALA A 162 13.19 4.57 -13.79
C ALA A 162 11.67 4.50 -13.61
N ASP A 163 11.00 3.83 -14.55
CA ASP A 163 9.55 3.58 -14.49
C ASP A 163 9.20 2.51 -13.44
N PHE A 164 10.10 1.56 -13.23
CA PHE A 164 9.99 0.53 -12.20
C PHE A 164 11.37 -0.02 -11.80
N ALA A 165 11.42 -0.72 -10.67
CA ALA A 165 12.61 -1.43 -10.21
C ALA A 165 12.41 -2.95 -10.23
N VAL A 166 13.45 -3.68 -10.62
CA VAL A 166 13.52 -5.14 -10.60
C VAL A 166 14.51 -5.56 -9.54
N LEU A 167 14.03 -6.36 -8.60
CA LEU A 167 14.84 -6.89 -7.50
C LEU A 167 15.36 -8.29 -7.86
N LEU A 168 16.67 -8.37 -8.12
CA LEU A 168 17.39 -9.52 -8.67
C LEU A 168 18.03 -10.39 -7.57
N GLY A 169 17.19 -10.99 -6.73
CA GLY A 169 17.64 -12.01 -5.77
C GLY A 169 18.41 -11.44 -4.57
N ASP A 170 18.58 -12.33 -3.59
CA ASP A 170 19.27 -12.08 -2.33
C ASP A 170 18.83 -10.79 -1.62
N ASN A 171 17.53 -10.78 -1.33
CA ASN A 171 16.84 -9.62 -0.79
C ASN A 171 16.91 -9.54 0.74
N ALA A 172 17.36 -10.61 1.39
CA ALA A 172 17.46 -10.74 2.83
C ALA A 172 18.60 -11.74 3.14
N TYR A 173 19.68 -11.26 3.75
CA TYR A 173 20.87 -12.05 4.06
C TYR A 173 21.00 -12.38 5.55
N ASP A 174 20.11 -13.24 6.05
CA ASP A 174 20.43 -14.14 7.16
C ASP A 174 19.30 -15.14 7.35
N HIS A 175 19.41 -16.34 6.77
CA HIS A 175 18.40 -17.40 6.84
C HIS A 175 16.95 -17.00 6.45
N GLY A 176 16.74 -15.82 5.85
CA GLY A 176 15.42 -15.26 5.60
C GLY A 176 14.67 -14.92 6.89
N THR A 177 15.37 -14.46 7.95
CA THR A 177 14.68 -14.10 9.19
C THR A 177 13.73 -12.92 8.94
N HIS A 178 12.61 -12.90 9.66
CA HIS A 178 11.64 -11.80 9.57
C HIS A 178 12.25 -10.43 9.85
N ARG A 179 13.32 -10.39 10.66
CA ARG A 179 14.07 -9.16 10.95
C ARG A 179 14.69 -8.54 9.71
N ASP A 180 15.16 -9.34 8.77
CA ASP A 180 15.74 -8.83 7.53
C ASP A 180 14.66 -8.24 6.64
N PHE A 181 13.48 -8.88 6.59
CA PHE A 181 12.36 -8.30 5.87
C PHE A 181 11.85 -7.03 6.54
N ASP A 182 11.82 -6.96 7.88
CA ASP A 182 11.43 -5.75 8.61
C ASP A 182 12.29 -4.54 8.20
N VAL A 183 13.60 -4.70 7.93
CA VAL A 183 14.46 -3.58 7.50
C VAL A 183 14.04 -3.01 6.14
N ARG A 184 13.41 -3.78 5.26
CA ARG A 184 12.89 -3.24 3.98
C ARG A 184 11.66 -2.38 4.14
N PHE A 185 10.92 -2.63 5.21
CA PHE A 185 9.76 -1.85 5.55
C PHE A 185 10.16 -0.76 6.55
N ASP A 186 11.34 -0.84 7.19
CA ASP A 186 11.77 0.09 8.24
C ASP A 186 12.39 1.40 7.72
#